data_AF-Q92CA4-F1
#
_entry.id   AF-Q92CA4-F1
#
_cell.length_a   1.000
_cell.length_b   1.000
_cell.length_c   1.000
_cell.angle_alpha   90.00
_cell.angle_beta   90.00
_cell.angle_gamma   90.00
#
_symmetry.space_group_name_H-M   'P 1'
#
loop_
_entity.id
_entity.type
_entity.pdbx_description
1 polymer ?
#
loop_
_entity_poly.entity_id
_entity_poly.type
_entity_poly.pdbx_seq_one_letter_code
_entity_poly.pdbx_strand_id
1 'polypeptide(L)'
;MSTPEIEIDNDDLEAFETISKTYEIDFVNKKMTGRIIDGLEAIRQFVHLAIQVSRFKYPAYSDDYGSELFDLITDEESTEELIEIEIPRLISEAIEYDDRIEVVDNFVIEKVSGSFHISFDVTTSEGVLEVQEVI
;
A
#
# COMPACT_ATOMS: atom_id res chain seq x y z
N MET A 1 -10.35 41.74 23.36
CA MET A 1 -10.92 40.47 23.85
C MET A 1 -9.90 39.40 23.53
N SER A 2 -9.27 38.81 24.54
CA SER A 2 -8.33 37.70 24.35
C SER A 2 -9.13 36.48 23.92
N THR A 3 -8.70 35.82 22.85
CA THR A 3 -9.22 34.52 22.43
C THR A 3 -8.89 33.52 23.54
N PRO A 4 -9.84 32.72 24.04
CA PRO A 4 -9.51 31.64 24.96
C PRO A 4 -8.66 30.60 24.21
N GLU A 5 -7.50 30.26 24.76
CA GLU A 5 -6.77 29.05 24.36
C GLU A 5 -7.52 27.87 24.96
N ILE A 6 -8.00 26.99 24.07
CA ILE A 6 -8.58 25.71 24.46
C ILE A 6 -7.40 24.74 24.57
N GLU A 7 -7.02 24.39 25.80
CA GLU A 7 -6.14 23.24 26.03
C GLU A 7 -6.95 21.98 25.74
N ILE A 8 -6.69 21.36 24.60
CA ILE A 8 -7.27 20.06 24.25
C ILE A 8 -6.41 19.01 24.97
N ASP A 9 -7.01 18.34 25.95
CA ASP A 9 -6.37 17.23 26.65
C ASP A 9 -6.29 16.03 25.68
N ASN A 10 -5.09 15.50 25.46
CA ASN A 10 -4.88 14.42 24.48
C ASN A 10 -5.61 13.12 24.84
N ASP A 11 -6.03 12.97 26.10
CA ASP A 11 -6.71 11.79 26.63
C ASP A 11 -8.18 11.66 26.18
N ASP A 12 -8.78 12.71 25.60
CA ASP A 12 -10.17 12.71 25.09
C ASP A 12 -10.27 12.34 23.59
N LEU A 13 -9.17 11.99 22.93
CA LEU A 13 -9.18 11.49 21.55
C LEU A 13 -9.55 9.99 21.56
N GLU A 14 -10.84 9.69 21.39
CA GLU A 14 -11.26 8.33 21.02
C GLU A 14 -10.51 7.94 19.73
N ALA A 15 -9.69 6.89 19.81
CA ALA A 15 -9.08 6.30 18.63
C ALA A 15 -10.21 5.87 17.69
N PHE A 16 -10.34 6.56 16.55
CA PHE A 16 -11.26 6.12 15.50
C PHE A 16 -10.81 4.73 15.06
N GLU A 17 -11.65 3.71 15.27
CA GLU A 17 -11.43 2.40 14.64
C GLU A 17 -11.30 2.62 13.13
N THR A 18 -10.19 2.19 12.55
CA THR A 18 -9.99 2.29 11.11
C THR A 18 -10.97 1.37 10.40
N ILE A 19 -11.99 1.99 9.80
CA ILE A 19 -13.02 1.29 9.07
C ILE A 19 -12.41 0.78 7.77
N SER A 20 -12.27 -0.54 7.63
CA SER A 20 -11.77 -1.20 6.43
C SER A 20 -12.75 -1.19 5.24
N LYS A 21 -13.85 -0.43 5.27
CA LYS A 21 -14.85 -0.43 4.18
C LYS A 21 -14.46 0.51 3.04
N THR A 22 -14.49 0.02 1.80
CA THR A 22 -14.31 0.84 0.60
C THR A 22 -15.18 0.38 -0.56
N TYR A 23 -15.30 1.21 -1.60
CA TYR A 23 -15.93 0.79 -2.85
C TYR A 23 -14.96 -0.08 -3.66
N GLU A 24 -15.45 -1.21 -4.14
CA GLU A 24 -14.67 -2.13 -4.95
C GLU A 24 -14.34 -1.56 -6.32
N ILE A 25 -13.07 -1.72 -6.70
CA ILE A 25 -12.53 -1.46 -8.02
C ILE A 25 -12.35 -2.79 -8.74
N ASP A 26 -12.97 -2.90 -9.91
CA ASP A 26 -12.68 -3.96 -10.87
C ASP A 26 -11.50 -3.52 -11.73
N PHE A 27 -10.29 -3.93 -11.35
CA PHE A 27 -9.05 -3.59 -12.05
C PHE A 27 -8.97 -4.17 -13.47
N VAL A 28 -9.62 -5.32 -13.71
CA VAL A 28 -9.65 -5.98 -15.02
C VAL A 28 -10.48 -5.17 -16.01
N ASN A 29 -11.69 -4.79 -15.62
CA ASN A 29 -12.61 -4.02 -16.48
C ASN A 29 -12.48 -2.50 -16.28
N LYS A 30 -11.58 -2.04 -15.42
CA LYS A 30 -11.25 -0.63 -15.13
C LYS A 30 -12.46 0.21 -14.74
N LYS A 31 -13.25 -0.28 -13.78
CA LYS A 31 -14.48 0.39 -13.32
C LYS A 31 -14.72 0.21 -11.82
N MET A 32 -15.47 1.13 -11.23
CA MET A 32 -16.10 0.90 -9.93
C MET A 32 -17.25 -0.09 -10.11
N THR A 33 -17.36 -1.08 -9.23
CA THR A 33 -18.47 -2.06 -9.32
C THR A 33 -19.74 -1.57 -8.64
N GLY A 34 -19.62 -0.58 -7.73
CA GLY A 34 -20.70 -0.13 -6.86
C GLY A 34 -20.91 -1.02 -5.63
N ARG A 35 -20.16 -2.12 -5.49
CA ARG A 35 -20.14 -2.96 -4.29
C ARG A 35 -19.25 -2.31 -3.22
N ILE A 36 -19.63 -2.45 -1.96
CA ILE A 36 -18.77 -2.12 -0.82
C ILE A 36 -18.08 -3.41 -0.38
N ILE A 37 -16.76 -3.36 -0.28
CA ILE A 37 -15.89 -4.42 0.25
C ILE A 37 -15.34 -4.00 1.60
N ASP A 38 -14.90 -4.96 2.40
CA ASP A 38 -14.49 -4.76 3.80
C ASP A 38 -13.40 -5.75 4.21
N GLY A 39 -12.77 -5.51 5.37
CA GLY A 39 -11.75 -6.36 5.96
C GLY A 39 -10.63 -6.69 4.96
N LEU A 40 -10.29 -7.98 4.87
CA LEU A 40 -9.23 -8.50 4.00
C LEU A 40 -9.41 -8.15 2.51
N GLU A 41 -10.64 -8.07 1.99
CA GLU A 41 -10.86 -7.70 0.58
C GLU A 41 -10.45 -6.24 0.33
N ALA A 42 -10.78 -5.35 1.26
CA ALA A 42 -10.44 -3.95 1.15
C ALA A 42 -8.95 -3.69 1.40
N ILE A 43 -8.32 -4.41 2.33
CA ILE A 43 -6.88 -4.32 2.55
C ILE A 43 -6.12 -4.81 1.32
N ARG A 44 -6.57 -5.90 0.68
CA ARG A 44 -5.99 -6.37 -0.59
C ARG A 44 -6.06 -5.28 -1.67
N GLN A 45 -7.20 -4.60 -1.82
CA GLN A 45 -7.33 -3.49 -2.76
C GLN A 45 -6.38 -2.32 -2.40
N PHE A 46 -6.24 -2.01 -1.12
CA PHE A 46 -5.30 -1.00 -0.64
C PHE A 46 -3.85 -1.34 -1.02
N VAL A 47 -3.38 -2.54 -0.67
CA VAL A 47 -2.03 -3.02 -0.96
C VAL A 47 -1.73 -2.93 -2.46
N HIS A 48 -2.65 -3.40 -3.30
CA HIS A 48 -2.50 -3.31 -4.75
C HIS A 48 -2.32 -1.87 -5.22
N LEU A 49 -3.19 -0.95 -4.79
CA LEU A 49 -3.09 0.45 -5.22
C LEU A 49 -1.83 1.15 -4.70
N ALA A 50 -1.46 0.91 -3.44
CA ALA A 50 -0.28 1.51 -2.82
C ALA A 50 1.01 1.08 -3.53
N ILE A 51 1.08 -0.16 -4.03
CA ILE A 51 2.21 -0.63 -4.83
C ILE A 51 2.20 0.00 -6.24
N GLN A 52 1.03 0.06 -6.89
CA GLN A 52 0.91 0.47 -8.30
C GLN A 52 0.97 1.98 -8.52
N VAL A 53 0.69 2.79 -7.51
CA VAL A 53 0.74 4.26 -7.61
C VAL A 53 2.16 4.74 -7.35
N SER A 54 2.75 5.48 -8.30
CA SER A 54 4.04 6.15 -8.07
C SER A 54 3.90 7.22 -6.98
N ARG A 55 4.72 7.12 -5.94
CA ARG A 55 4.79 8.09 -4.84
C ARG A 55 5.09 9.50 -5.38
N PHE A 56 4.54 10.54 -4.75
CA PHE A 56 4.71 11.97 -5.11
C PHE A 56 4.18 12.40 -6.50
N LYS A 57 3.63 11.49 -7.30
CA LYS A 57 3.23 11.78 -8.69
C LYS A 57 1.89 12.48 -8.82
N TYR A 58 0.96 12.22 -7.90
CA TYR A 58 -0.41 12.72 -7.98
C TYR A 58 -0.76 13.56 -6.75
N PRO A 59 -1.18 14.83 -6.91
CA PRO A 59 -1.54 15.71 -5.79
C PRO A 59 -2.75 15.25 -4.96
N ALA A 60 -3.49 14.23 -5.42
CA ALA A 60 -4.62 13.68 -4.70
C ALA A 60 -4.20 12.76 -3.55
N TYR A 61 -2.93 12.33 -3.51
CA TYR A 61 -2.40 11.43 -2.51
C TYR A 61 -1.47 12.16 -1.53
N SER A 62 -1.36 11.64 -0.31
CA SER A 62 -0.37 12.08 0.66
C SER A 62 1.04 11.66 0.21
N ASP A 63 2.03 12.27 0.84
CA ASP A 63 3.45 11.97 0.61
C ASP A 63 3.83 10.53 1.01
N ASP A 64 3.08 9.92 1.93
CA ASP A 64 3.29 8.53 2.37
C ASP A 64 2.70 7.49 1.41
N TYR A 65 1.76 7.88 0.53
CA TYR A 65 1.03 6.96 -0.32
C TYR A 65 1.76 6.67 -1.64
N GLY A 66 1.84 5.39 -1.99
CA GLY A 66 2.44 4.93 -3.23
C GLY A 66 3.81 4.28 -3.03
N SER A 67 4.40 3.79 -4.11
CA SER A 67 5.73 3.19 -4.13
C SER A 67 6.65 3.90 -5.13
N GLU A 68 7.96 3.72 -4.97
CA GLU A 68 8.98 4.16 -5.93
C GLU A 68 9.40 3.02 -6.88
N LEU A 69 8.68 1.89 -6.88
CA LEU A 69 9.03 0.69 -7.65
C LEU A 69 9.07 0.95 -9.16
N PHE A 70 8.07 1.66 -9.68
CA PHE A 70 8.02 1.97 -11.11
C PHE A 70 9.23 2.82 -11.55
N ASP A 71 9.62 3.78 -10.73
CA ASP A 71 10.74 4.67 -11.03
C ASP A 71 12.06 3.89 -10.98
N LEU A 72 12.22 3.00 -9.99
CA LEU A 72 13.39 2.10 -9.89
C LEU A 72 13.51 1.14 -11.09
N ILE A 73 12.41 0.52 -11.50
CA ILE A 73 12.41 -0.50 -12.58
C ILE A 73 12.61 0.13 -13.96
N THR A 74 12.21 1.39 -14.13
CA THR A 74 12.34 2.10 -15.41
C THR A 74 13.61 2.96 -15.51
N ASP A 75 14.40 3.04 -14.44
CA ASP A 75 15.70 3.71 -14.44
C ASP A 75 16.75 2.88 -15.20
N GLU A 76 17.34 3.48 -16.25
CA GLU A 76 18.35 2.83 -17.10
C GLU A 76 19.66 2.53 -16.33
N GLU A 77 19.92 3.23 -15.24
CA GLU A 77 21.11 3.02 -14.40
C GLU A 77 20.93 1.92 -13.34
N SER A 78 19.69 1.46 -13.12
CA SER A 78 19.37 0.44 -12.12
C SER A 78 19.65 -0.96 -12.64
N THR A 79 20.46 -1.73 -11.89
CA THR A 79 20.73 -3.13 -12.25
C THR A 79 19.62 -4.07 -11.77
N GLU A 80 19.51 -5.23 -12.39
CA GLU A 80 18.51 -6.23 -12.01
C GLU A 80 18.68 -6.68 -10.56
N GLU A 81 19.93 -6.86 -10.12
CA GLU A 81 20.23 -7.25 -8.74
C GLU A 81 19.86 -6.15 -7.74
N LEU A 82 20.04 -4.88 -8.11
CA LEU A 82 19.60 -3.75 -7.29
C LEU A 82 18.07 -3.75 -7.15
N ILE A 83 17.36 -3.96 -8.27
CA ILE A 83 15.90 -4.02 -8.28
C ILE A 83 15.40 -5.14 -7.37
N GLU A 84 15.96 -6.35 -7.49
CA GLU A 84 15.56 -7.50 -6.65
C GLU A 84 15.81 -7.26 -5.15
N ILE A 85 16.88 -6.56 -4.80
CA ILE A 85 17.21 -6.21 -3.41
C ILE A 85 16.24 -5.16 -2.85
N GLU A 86 15.83 -4.20 -3.66
CA GLU A 86 15.02 -3.06 -3.22
C GLU A 86 13.52 -3.33 -3.26
N ILE A 87 13.04 -4.28 -4.08
CA ILE A 87 11.61 -4.65 -4.18
C ILE A 87 10.97 -4.89 -2.80
N PRO A 88 11.52 -5.75 -1.91
CA PRO A 88 10.91 -5.98 -0.61
C PRO A 88 10.81 -4.72 0.23
N ARG A 89 11.88 -3.91 0.26
CA ARG A 89 11.92 -2.66 1.01
C ARG A 89 10.87 -1.67 0.51
N LEU A 90 10.79 -1.47 -0.80
CA LEU A 90 9.87 -0.51 -1.41
C LEU A 90 8.41 -0.96 -1.30
N ILE A 91 8.11 -2.26 -1.38
CA ILE A 91 6.77 -2.78 -1.12
C ILE A 91 6.39 -2.57 0.35
N SER A 92 7.27 -2.94 1.29
CA SER A 92 7.08 -2.71 2.72
C SER A 92 6.78 -1.24 3.01
N GLU A 93 7.64 -0.32 2.58
CA GLU A 93 7.47 1.12 2.79
C GLU A 93 6.21 1.70 2.15
N ALA A 94 5.70 1.08 1.08
CA ALA A 94 4.47 1.50 0.42
C ALA A 94 3.22 1.12 1.20
N ILE A 95 3.28 0.15 2.12
CA ILE A 95 2.07 -0.38 2.77
C ILE A 95 2.13 -0.31 4.31
N GLU A 96 3.31 -0.41 4.93
CA GLU A 96 3.48 -0.46 6.39
C GLU A 96 3.02 0.81 7.15
N TYR A 97 2.78 1.92 6.46
CA TYR A 97 2.21 3.12 7.09
C TYR A 97 0.70 2.97 7.39
N ASP A 98 0.01 2.02 6.75
CA ASP A 98 -1.39 1.72 7.04
C ASP A 98 -1.47 0.93 8.35
N ASP A 99 -2.22 1.46 9.30
CA ASP A 99 -2.34 0.95 10.67
C ASP A 99 -2.95 -0.44 10.79
N ARG A 100 -3.55 -0.95 9.70
CA ARG A 100 -4.06 -2.32 9.63
C ARG A 100 -2.98 -3.34 9.31
N ILE A 101 -1.81 -2.92 8.83
CA ILE A 101 -0.69 -3.80 8.46
C ILE A 101 0.26 -3.96 9.64
N GLU A 102 0.55 -5.22 10.00
CA GLU A 102 1.42 -5.55 11.13
C GLU A 102 2.80 -6.02 10.66
N VAL A 103 2.85 -6.89 9.65
CA VAL A 103 4.09 -7.49 9.13
C VAL A 103 3.95 -7.75 7.63
N VAL A 104 5.02 -7.48 6.89
CA VAL A 104 5.18 -7.83 5.48
C VAL A 104 6.42 -8.72 5.35
N ASP A 105 6.25 -9.96 4.91
CA ASP A 105 7.36 -10.92 4.83
C ASP A 105 7.15 -12.01 3.76
N ASN A 106 7.99 -13.06 3.80
CA ASN A 106 7.95 -14.22 2.89
C ASN A 106 8.03 -13.86 1.40
N PHE A 107 8.79 -12.82 1.06
CA PHE A 107 9.01 -12.42 -0.32
C PHE A 107 9.64 -13.54 -1.17
N VAL A 108 9.02 -13.81 -2.30
CA VAL A 108 9.56 -14.60 -3.40
C VAL A 108 9.49 -13.73 -4.65
N ILE A 109 10.64 -13.55 -5.30
CA ILE A 109 10.79 -12.72 -6.48
C ILE A 109 11.30 -13.62 -7.61
N GLU A 110 10.58 -13.63 -8.71
CA GLU A 110 10.95 -14.36 -9.92
C GLU A 110 10.92 -13.44 -11.13
N LYS A 111 12.03 -13.38 -11.88
CA LYS A 111 12.06 -12.66 -13.14
C LYS A 111 11.55 -13.52 -14.29
N VAL A 112 10.48 -13.08 -14.95
CA VAL A 112 9.86 -13.81 -16.06
C VAL A 112 9.62 -12.85 -17.22
N SER A 113 10.23 -13.14 -18.38
CA SER A 113 10.01 -12.41 -19.65
C SER A 113 10.17 -10.87 -19.57
N GLY A 114 11.03 -10.39 -18.66
CA GLY A 114 11.28 -8.95 -18.48
C GLY A 114 10.44 -8.27 -17.40
N SER A 115 9.60 -9.01 -16.68
CA SER A 115 8.83 -8.53 -15.52
C SER A 115 9.25 -9.25 -14.24
N PHE A 116 9.02 -8.61 -13.10
CA PHE A 116 9.19 -9.20 -11.78
C PHE A 116 7.85 -9.71 -11.28
N HIS A 117 7.78 -11.02 -11.06
CA HIS A 117 6.67 -11.68 -10.40
C HIS A 117 7.01 -11.77 -8.92
N ILE A 118 6.21 -11.12 -8.09
CA ILE A 118 6.51 -10.95 -6.67
C ILE A 118 5.34 -11.52 -5.89
N SER A 119 5.63 -12.44 -4.98
CA SER A 119 4.67 -12.91 -3.98
C SER A 119 5.18 -12.67 -2.57
N PHE A 120 4.29 -12.30 -1.67
CA PHE A 120 4.62 -12.01 -0.28
C PHE A 120 3.38 -12.16 0.60
N ASP A 121 3.62 -12.29 1.90
CA ASP A 121 2.57 -12.38 2.91
C ASP A 121 2.43 -11.04 3.64
N VAL A 122 1.19 -10.64 3.88
CA VAL A 122 0.84 -9.47 4.69
C VAL A 122 0.01 -9.94 5.87
N THR A 123 0.56 -9.82 7.07
CA THR A 123 -0.19 -10.02 8.32
C THR A 123 -0.87 -8.71 8.69
N THR A 124 -2.17 -8.77 8.92
CA THR A 124 -3.01 -7.60 9.19
C THR A 124 -3.90 -7.85 10.41
N SER A 125 -4.48 -6.78 10.96
CA SER A 125 -5.48 -6.87 12.04
C SER A 125 -6.73 -7.68 11.68
N GLU A 126 -6.98 -7.90 10.38
CA GLU A 126 -8.12 -8.65 9.85
C GLU A 126 -7.74 -10.09 9.40
N GLY A 127 -6.47 -10.47 9.51
CA GLY A 127 -5.94 -11.78 9.10
C GLY A 127 -4.76 -11.70 8.12
N VAL A 128 -4.40 -12.82 7.52
CA VAL A 128 -3.23 -12.93 6.62
C VAL A 128 -3.67 -12.89 5.16
N LEU A 129 -2.96 -12.11 4.35
CA LEU A 129 -3.11 -12.01 2.89
C LEU A 129 -1.87 -12.53 2.21
N GLU A 130 -2.02 -13.54 1.36
CA GLU A 130 -1.04 -13.81 0.31
C GLU A 130 -1.32 -12.85 -0.86
N VAL A 131 -0.31 -12.09 -1.26
CA VAL A 131 -0.39 -11.08 -2.33
C VAL A 131 0.56 -11.46 -3.46
N GLN A 132 0.11 -11.23 -4.69
CA GLN A 132 0.89 -11.44 -5.90
C GLN A 132 0.80 -10.21 -6.79
N GLU A 133 1.94 -9.67 -7.17
CA GLU A 133 2.06 -8.51 -8.05
C GLU A 133 3.00 -8.84 -9.22
N VAL A 134 2.72 -8.23 -10.37
CA VAL A 134 3.60 -8.29 -11.55
C VAL A 134 3.97 -6.86 -11.88
N ILE A 135 5.26 -6.56 -11.84
CA ILE A 135 5.82 -5.23 -12.07
C ILE A 135 6.79 -5.26 -13.25
#